data_AF-A0A023GUC4-F1
#
_entry.id   AF-A0A023GUC4-F1
#
_cell.length_a   1.000
_cell.length_b   1.000
_cell.length_c   1.000
_cell.angle_alpha   90.00
_cell.angle_beta   90.00
_cell.angle_gamma   90.00
#
_symmetry.space_group_name_H-M   'P 1'
#
loop_
_entity.id
_entity.type
_entity.pdbx_description
1 polymer ?
#
loop_
_entity_poly.entity_id
_entity_poly.type
_entity_poly.pdbx_seq_one_letter_code
_entity_poly.pdbx_strand_id
1 'polypeptide(L)'
;MAPNIRKSHPLLKMINNSLIDLPTPSNISAWWNFGSLLAVCLTTQIITGLLLAAHYTADTSLAFSSVAHMCRNVQYGWLIRNLHANGASFFFICIYLHIGRGLYYGSYLYKETWNTGVILLLALM
;
A
#
# COMPACT_ATOMS: atom_id res chain seq x y z
N MET A 1 -20.96 -31.31 -1.85
CA MET A 1 -19.83 -30.55 -2.45
C MET A 1 -20.32 -29.14 -2.71
N ALA A 2 -19.62 -28.07 -2.29
CA ALA A 2 -20.07 -26.72 -2.63
C ALA A 2 -20.06 -26.57 -4.17
N PRO A 3 -21.08 -25.97 -4.78
CA PRO A 3 -21.31 -26.07 -6.23
C PRO A 3 -20.27 -25.32 -7.08
N ASN A 4 -19.52 -24.38 -6.49
CA ASN A 4 -18.54 -23.56 -7.20
C ASN A 4 -17.15 -23.69 -6.55
N ILE A 5 -16.13 -23.93 -7.39
CA ILE A 5 -14.71 -24.01 -7.02
C ILE A 5 -14.26 -22.77 -6.23
N ARG A 6 -14.79 -21.59 -6.56
CA ARG A 6 -14.54 -20.33 -5.84
C ARG A 6 -14.87 -20.42 -4.34
N LYS A 7 -15.87 -21.22 -3.97
CA LYS A 7 -16.33 -21.39 -2.59
C LYS A 7 -15.81 -22.66 -1.91
N SER A 8 -15.35 -23.66 -2.68
CA SER A 8 -14.84 -24.93 -2.14
C SER A 8 -13.31 -25.00 -2.06
N HIS A 9 -12.58 -24.42 -3.01
CA HIS A 9 -11.12 -24.47 -3.03
C HIS A 9 -10.53 -23.65 -1.87
N PRO A 10 -9.65 -24.20 -1.02
CA PRO A 10 -9.18 -23.53 0.19
C PRO A 10 -8.60 -22.12 -0.03
N LEU A 11 -7.79 -21.93 -1.08
CA LEU A 11 -7.24 -20.61 -1.44
C LEU A 11 -8.31 -19.65 -2.00
N LEU A 12 -9.09 -20.10 -3.00
CA LEU A 12 -10.08 -19.24 -3.64
C LEU A 12 -11.21 -18.86 -2.67
N LYS A 13 -11.52 -19.70 -1.68
CA LYS A 13 -12.47 -19.38 -0.62
C LYS A 13 -12.02 -18.17 0.20
N MET A 14 -10.73 -18.04 0.49
CA MET A 14 -10.22 -16.85 1.21
C MET A 14 -10.40 -15.59 0.36
N ILE A 15 -10.02 -15.62 -0.92
CA ILE A 15 -10.22 -14.50 -1.86
C ILE A 15 -11.70 -14.16 -2.00
N ASN A 16 -12.55 -15.18 -2.13
CA ASN A 16 -13.99 -14.99 -2.25
C ASN A 16 -14.57 -14.22 -1.07
N ASN A 17 -14.18 -14.62 0.14
CA ASN A 17 -14.76 -14.07 1.37
C ASN A 17 -14.25 -12.66 1.69
N SER A 18 -13.12 -12.23 1.14
CA SER A 18 -12.52 -10.92 1.41
C SER A 18 -12.61 -9.92 0.25
N LEU A 19 -12.84 -10.37 -1.00
CA LEU A 19 -12.81 -9.51 -2.18
C LEU A 19 -14.00 -9.65 -3.14
N ILE A 20 -14.72 -10.79 -3.13
CA ILE A 20 -15.76 -11.06 -4.14
C ILE A 20 -17.16 -11.04 -3.52
N ASP A 21 -17.45 -11.98 -2.62
CA ASP A 21 -18.73 -12.10 -1.93
C ASP A 21 -18.64 -11.51 -0.51
N LEU A 22 -17.88 -10.43 -0.33
CA LEU A 22 -17.77 -9.72 0.95
C LEU A 22 -19.02 -8.83 1.15
N PRO A 23 -19.86 -9.08 2.18
CA PRO A 23 -20.98 -8.21 2.47
C PRO A 23 -20.49 -6.82 2.87
N THR A 24 -20.85 -5.82 2.07
CA THR A 24 -20.41 -4.42 2.26
C THR A 24 -21.64 -3.52 2.34
N PRO A 25 -21.67 -2.52 3.26
CA PRO A 25 -22.78 -1.56 3.31
C PRO A 25 -22.93 -0.82 1.97
N SER A 26 -24.17 -0.64 1.52
CA SER A 26 -24.48 -0.03 0.21
C SER A 26 -24.21 1.47 0.14
N ASN A 27 -24.04 2.13 1.29
CA ASN A 27 -23.93 3.58 1.41
C ASN A 27 -22.53 4.07 1.85
N ILE A 28 -21.48 3.25 1.66
CA ILE A 28 -20.10 3.73 1.87
C ILE A 28 -19.76 4.81 0.83
N SER A 29 -19.12 5.89 1.29
CA SER A 29 -18.72 7.03 0.45
C SER A 29 -17.29 6.84 -0.09
N ALA A 30 -16.83 7.79 -0.92
CA ALA A 30 -15.47 7.79 -1.47
C ALA A 30 -14.36 7.70 -0.40
N TRP A 31 -14.64 8.10 0.84
CA TRP A 31 -13.71 7.99 1.96
C TRP A 31 -13.34 6.54 2.31
N TRP A 32 -14.13 5.54 1.91
CA TRP A 32 -13.79 4.13 2.09
C TRP A 32 -12.73 3.61 1.11
N ASN A 33 -12.47 4.34 0.02
CA ASN A 33 -11.47 3.95 -0.97
C ASN A 33 -10.03 4.06 -0.45
N PHE A 34 -9.77 4.87 0.59
CA PHE A 34 -8.41 5.04 1.09
C PHE A 34 -7.81 3.74 1.65
N GLY A 35 -8.61 2.77 2.09
CA GLY A 35 -8.09 1.46 2.51
C GLY A 35 -7.43 0.69 1.36
N SER A 36 -8.10 0.59 0.20
CA SER A 36 -7.54 -0.09 -0.97
C SER A 36 -6.41 0.72 -1.62
N LEU A 37 -6.50 2.06 -1.63
CA LEU A 37 -5.42 2.92 -2.09
C LEU A 37 -4.15 2.74 -1.26
N LEU A 38 -4.24 2.57 0.06
CA LEU A 38 -3.08 2.25 0.91
C LEU A 38 -2.44 0.91 0.54
N ALA A 39 -3.25 -0.12 0.23
CA ALA A 39 -2.73 -1.40 -0.23
C ALA A 39 -2.01 -1.27 -1.58
N VAL A 40 -2.57 -0.50 -2.53
CA VAL A 40 -1.93 -0.19 -3.80
C VAL A 40 -0.63 0.60 -3.58
N CYS A 41 -0.62 1.61 -2.71
CA CYS A 41 0.58 2.35 -2.35
C CYS A 41 1.69 1.41 -1.86
N LEU A 42 1.36 0.51 -0.92
CA LEU A 42 2.33 -0.44 -0.39
C LEU A 42 2.90 -1.34 -1.49
N THR A 43 2.06 -1.93 -2.33
CA THR A 43 2.52 -2.77 -3.44
C THR A 43 3.41 -1.99 -4.42
N THR A 44 3.01 -0.77 -4.80
CA THR A 44 3.81 0.09 -5.68
C THR A 44 5.15 0.47 -5.04
N GLN A 45 5.19 0.81 -3.75
CA GLN A 45 6.42 1.15 -3.05
C GLN A 45 7.36 -0.05 -2.92
N ILE A 46 6.85 -1.25 -2.67
CA ILE A 46 7.67 -2.48 -2.63
C ILE A 46 8.27 -2.75 -4.01
N ILE A 47 7.46 -2.74 -5.08
CA ILE A 47 7.94 -3.03 -6.44
C ILE A 47 8.99 -2.01 -6.86
N THR A 48 8.68 -0.71 -6.74
CA THR A 48 9.62 0.35 -7.12
C THR A 48 10.86 0.32 -6.24
N GLY A 49 10.72 0.11 -4.93
CA GLY A 49 11.83 0.02 -3.98
C GLY A 49 12.79 -1.12 -4.30
N LEU A 50 12.29 -2.30 -4.66
CA LEU A 50 13.12 -3.42 -5.09
C LEU A 50 13.91 -3.11 -6.37
N LEU A 51 13.27 -2.45 -7.35
CA LEU A 51 13.94 -2.03 -8.59
C LEU A 51 15.04 -0.99 -8.32
N LEU A 52 14.82 -0.06 -7.39
CA LEU A 52 15.84 0.90 -6.99
C LEU A 52 16.99 0.22 -6.21
N ALA A 53 16.66 -0.69 -5.30
CA ALA A 53 17.63 -1.39 -4.47
C ALA A 53 18.63 -2.23 -5.30
N ALA A 54 18.20 -2.77 -6.44
CA ALA A 54 19.07 -3.49 -7.37
C ALA A 54 20.19 -2.62 -7.99
N HIS A 55 20.06 -1.29 -7.93
CA HIS A 55 21.02 -0.33 -8.49
C HIS A 55 21.64 0.61 -7.44
N TYR A 56 21.21 0.52 -6.18
CA TYR A 56 21.73 1.35 -5.10
C TYR A 56 22.98 0.72 -4.47
N THR A 57 23.94 1.56 -4.07
CA THR A 57 25.13 1.13 -3.32
C THR A 57 25.11 1.75 -1.93
N ALA A 58 25.00 0.91 -0.90
CA ALA A 58 24.94 1.32 0.50
C ALA A 58 26.34 1.60 1.08
N ASP A 59 27.11 2.46 0.43
CA ASP A 59 28.41 2.96 0.88
C ASP A 59 28.39 4.49 0.93
N THR A 60 28.92 5.10 1.98
CA THR A 60 28.83 6.56 2.18
C THR A 60 29.50 7.38 1.06
N SER A 61 30.52 6.84 0.41
CA SER A 61 31.20 7.49 -0.72
C SER A 61 30.46 7.31 -2.06
N LEU A 62 29.58 6.31 -2.16
CA LEU A 62 28.87 5.93 -3.39
C LEU A 62 27.35 6.12 -3.35
N ALA A 63 26.75 6.37 -2.19
CA ALA A 63 25.29 6.43 -2.02
C ALA A 63 24.66 7.48 -2.95
N PHE A 64 25.19 8.71 -2.96
CA PHE A 64 24.67 9.78 -3.82
C PHE A 64 24.91 9.49 -5.31
N SER A 65 26.12 9.04 -5.66
CA SER A 65 26.48 8.79 -7.06
C SER A 65 25.75 7.59 -7.66
N SER A 66 25.44 6.55 -6.87
CA SER A 66 24.63 5.40 -7.32
C SER A 66 23.18 5.81 -7.64
N VAL A 67 22.57 6.71 -6.86
CA VAL A 67 21.25 7.28 -7.19
C VAL A 67 21.29 8.13 -8.45
N ALA A 68 22.34 8.94 -8.63
CA ALA A 68 22.54 9.73 -9.85
C ALA A 68 22.75 8.83 -11.08
N HIS A 69 23.56 7.78 -10.94
CA HIS A 69 23.78 6.76 -11.96
C HIS A 69 22.46 6.09 -12.37
N MET A 70 21.66 5.66 -11.40
CA MET A 70 20.35 5.07 -11.64
C MET A 70 19.43 6.00 -12.44
N CYS A 71 19.37 7.28 -12.09
CA CYS A 71 18.51 8.23 -12.81
C CYS A 71 18.98 8.52 -14.25
N ARG A 72 20.29 8.45 -14.51
CA ARG A 72 20.88 8.83 -15.81
C ARG A 72 21.08 7.65 -16.77
N ASN A 73 21.40 6.48 -16.22
CA ASN A 73 21.96 5.37 -17.01
C ASN A 73 21.10 4.10 -16.98
N VAL A 74 20.25 3.91 -15.96
CA VAL A 74 19.31 2.78 -15.92
C VAL A 74 18.08 3.12 -16.76
N GLN A 75 17.64 2.20 -17.61
CA GLN A 75 16.45 2.38 -18.42
C GLN A 75 15.23 2.64 -17.54
N TYR A 76 14.54 3.76 -17.77
CA TYR A 76 13.46 4.27 -16.91
C TYR A 76 13.83 4.50 -15.43
N GLY A 77 15.12 4.50 -15.07
CA GLY A 77 15.54 4.67 -13.68
C GLY A 77 15.09 6.01 -13.09
N TRP A 78 15.09 7.09 -13.89
CA TRP A 78 14.52 8.38 -13.49
C TRP A 78 13.03 8.27 -13.17
N LEU A 79 12.26 7.51 -13.96
CA LEU A 79 10.81 7.35 -13.77
C LEU A 79 10.54 6.54 -12.51
N ILE A 80 11.22 5.40 -12.33
CA ILE A 80 11.06 4.54 -11.15
C ILE A 80 11.44 5.31 -9.87
N ARG A 81 12.54 6.06 -9.90
CA ARG A 81 12.95 6.89 -8.75
C ARG A 81 11.91 7.95 -8.41
N ASN A 82 11.34 8.61 -9.41
CA ASN A 82 10.30 9.61 -9.19
C ASN A 82 8.99 8.99 -8.70
N LEU A 83 8.60 7.83 -9.22
CA LEU A 83 7.43 7.08 -8.74
C LEU A 83 7.59 6.69 -7.27
N HIS A 84 8.76 6.15 -6.88
CA HIS A 84 9.00 5.77 -5.49
C HIS A 84 9.01 6.97 -4.53
N ALA A 85 9.66 8.07 -4.95
CA ALA A 85 9.76 9.28 -4.12
C ALA A 85 8.41 9.97 -3.94
N ASN A 86 7.67 10.23 -5.03
CA ASN A 86 6.34 10.86 -4.93
C ASN A 86 5.29 9.89 -4.38
N GLY A 87 5.47 8.59 -4.62
CA GLY A 87 4.63 7.52 -4.07
C GLY A 87 4.64 7.52 -2.55
N ALA A 88 5.79 7.82 -1.91
CA ALA A 88 5.86 8.01 -0.45
C ALA A 88 4.96 9.16 0.03
N SER A 89 5.00 10.33 -0.61
CA SER A 89 4.10 11.44 -0.27
C SER A 89 2.63 11.09 -0.50
N PHE A 90 2.31 10.42 -1.60
CA PHE A 90 0.94 9.94 -1.85
C PHE A 90 0.48 8.93 -0.78
N PHE A 91 1.38 8.07 -0.30
CA PHE A 91 1.11 7.13 0.79
C PHE A 91 0.68 7.88 2.07
N PHE A 92 1.41 8.93 2.44
CA PHE A 92 1.06 9.78 3.59
C PHE A 92 -0.24 10.57 3.38
N ILE A 93 -0.51 11.07 2.17
CA ILE A 93 -1.81 11.69 1.86
C ILE A 93 -2.94 10.68 2.09
N CYS A 94 -2.81 9.46 1.54
CA CYS A 94 -3.81 8.42 1.73
C CYS A 94 -3.99 8.04 3.20
N ILE A 95 -2.91 7.92 3.98
CA ILE A 95 -3.03 7.46 5.37
C ILE A 95 -3.68 8.53 6.25
N TYR A 96 -3.36 9.80 6.04
CA TYR A 96 -4.01 10.89 6.79
C TYR A 96 -5.49 11.01 6.45
N LEU A 97 -5.88 10.86 5.19
CA LEU A 97 -7.30 10.83 4.80
C LEU A 97 -8.01 9.58 5.35
N HIS A 98 -7.34 8.43 5.38
CA HIS A 98 -7.86 7.19 5.97
C HIS A 98 -8.12 7.33 7.48
N ILE A 99 -7.17 7.92 8.21
CA ILE A 99 -7.29 8.23 9.65
C ILE A 99 -8.40 9.26 9.89
N GLY A 100 -8.41 10.35 9.11
CA GLY A 100 -9.43 11.41 9.21
C GLY A 100 -10.84 10.87 9.03
N ARG A 101 -11.06 9.99 8.04
CA ARG A 101 -12.32 9.25 7.89
C ARG A 101 -12.64 8.48 9.16
N GLY A 102 -11.67 7.74 9.70
CA GLY A 102 -11.88 6.90 10.89
C GLY A 102 -12.27 7.69 12.13
N LEU A 103 -11.73 8.91 12.28
CA LEU A 103 -12.13 9.85 13.32
C LEU A 103 -13.56 10.38 13.09
N TYR A 104 -13.86 10.85 11.88
CA TYR A 104 -15.15 11.47 11.56
C TYR A 104 -16.33 10.50 11.69
N TYR A 105 -16.17 9.24 11.25
CA TYR A 105 -17.23 8.23 11.28
C TYR A 105 -17.16 7.31 12.52
N GLY A 106 -16.33 7.61 13.52
CA GLY A 106 -16.23 6.80 14.73
C GLY A 106 -15.66 5.39 14.51
N SER A 107 -14.93 5.15 13.43
CA SER A 107 -14.38 3.82 13.12
C SER A 107 -13.32 3.35 14.13
N TYR A 108 -12.75 4.27 14.93
CA TYR A 108 -11.88 3.94 16.06
C TYR A 108 -12.56 3.10 17.14
N LEU A 109 -13.90 3.00 17.14
CA LEU A 109 -14.64 2.09 18.02
C LEU A 109 -14.34 0.62 17.73
N TYR A 110 -13.88 0.28 16.52
CA TYR A 110 -13.28 -1.03 16.20
C TYR A 110 -11.84 -1.08 16.73
N LYS A 111 -11.71 -1.21 18.07
CA LYS A 111 -10.45 -1.02 18.81
C LYS A 111 -9.27 -1.80 18.25
N GLU A 112 -9.43 -3.10 17.98
CA GLU A 112 -8.33 -3.91 17.44
C GLU A 112 -7.88 -3.43 16.05
N THR A 113 -8.83 -3.16 15.15
CA THR A 113 -8.54 -2.61 13.82
C THR A 113 -7.88 -1.24 13.91
N TRP A 114 -8.33 -0.38 14.82
CA TRP A 114 -7.76 0.94 15.04
C TRP A 114 -6.34 0.86 15.59
N ASN A 115 -6.09 0.04 16.62
CA ASN A 115 -4.78 -0.13 17.22
C ASN A 115 -3.77 -0.72 16.22
N THR A 116 -4.17 -1.71 15.43
CA THR A 116 -3.34 -2.19 14.31
C THR A 116 -3.08 -1.08 13.30
N GLY A 117 -4.08 -0.23 13.01
CA GLY A 117 -3.91 0.96 12.16
C GLY A 117 -2.87 1.95 12.70
N VAL A 118 -2.82 2.19 14.02
CA VAL A 118 -1.79 3.02 14.66
C VAL A 118 -0.41 2.37 14.52
N ILE A 119 -0.30 1.06 14.72
CA ILE A 119 0.96 0.33 14.50
C ILE A 119 1.40 0.44 13.04
N LEU A 120 0.49 0.31 12.08
CA LEU A 120 0.79 0.47 10.65
C LEU A 120 1.26 1.89 10.31
N LEU A 121 0.67 2.92 10.92
CA LEU A 121 1.16 4.29 10.78
C LEU A 121 2.58 4.43 11.32
N LEU A 122 2.84 3.92 12.53
CA LEU A 122 4.17 3.99 13.15
C LEU A 122 5.22 3.19 12.38
N ALA A 123 4.84 2.07 11.76
CA ALA A 123 5.73 1.29 10.91
C ALA A 123 5.99 1.94 9.53
N LEU A 124 5.10 2.82 9.08
CA LEU A 124 5.28 3.61 7.86
C LEU A 124 6.21 4.83 8.07
N MET A 125 6.24 5.37 9.29
CA MET A 125 7.10 6.50 9.68
C MET A 125 8.55 6.08 9.87
#